data_AF-A0A6I3KHY7-F1
#
_entry.id   AF-A0A6I3KHY7-F1
#
_cell.length_a   1.000
_cell.length_b   1.000
_cell.length_c   1.000
_cell.angle_alpha   90.00
_cell.angle_beta   90.00
_cell.angle_gamma   90.00
#
_symmetry.space_group_name_H-M   'P 1'
#
loop_
_entity.id
_entity.type
_entity.pdbx_description
1 polymer ?
#
loop_
_entity_poly.entity_id
_entity_poly.type
_entity_poly.pdbx_seq_one_letter_code
_entity_poly.pdbx_strand_id
1 'polypeptide(L)'
;MTVRQAWGPTERDISAAKKKAAEKLAKQTPAAKADETAAVTPTPSIEAAGKKADAKKKGRVEKTEFKQDPAKPDPNKPAPAVVVDLKPATTKEAAFLKRLHHGSCGLFATVLGPEANEAHRDHFHLDMKVRRSPQGVCH
;
A
#
# COMPACT_ATOMS: atom_id res chain seq x y z
N MET A 1 18.28 7.33 9.75
CA MET A 1 16.91 7.72 9.36
C MET A 1 16.72 7.40 7.89
N THR A 2 15.55 6.91 7.48
CA THR A 2 15.25 6.59 6.07
C THR A 2 14.51 7.74 5.38
N VAL A 3 14.51 7.79 4.04
CA VAL A 3 13.74 8.80 3.28
C VAL A 3 12.26 8.73 3.65
N ARG A 4 11.70 7.51 3.80
CA ARG A 4 10.30 7.31 4.21
C ARG A 4 9.98 7.95 5.56
N GLN A 5 10.88 7.85 6.54
CA GLN A 5 10.69 8.43 7.87
C GLN A 5 10.81 9.96 7.85
N ALA A 6 11.76 10.48 7.08
CA ALA A 6 12.06 11.91 7.06
C ALA A 6 11.17 12.72 6.11
N TRP A 7 10.63 12.12 5.05
CA TRP A 7 9.74 12.78 4.09
C TRP A 7 8.36 13.08 4.70
N GLY A 8 7.87 12.20 5.56
CA GLY A 8 6.53 12.25 6.13
C GLY A 8 5.46 11.64 5.22
N PRO A 9 4.17 11.82 5.57
CA PRO A 9 3.08 11.36 4.74
C PRO A 9 3.07 12.07 3.39
N THR A 10 2.81 11.29 2.37
CA THR A 10 2.64 11.74 1.00
C THR A 10 1.22 12.16 0.70
N GLU A 11 0.99 12.80 -0.45
CA GLU A 11 -0.37 13.15 -0.86
C GLU A 11 -1.28 11.93 -0.98
N ARG A 12 -0.72 10.80 -1.45
CA ARG A 12 -1.43 9.52 -1.52
C ARG A 12 -1.84 9.01 -0.15
N ASP A 13 -0.98 9.12 0.86
CA ASP A 13 -1.29 8.70 2.22
C ASP A 13 -2.39 9.58 2.82
N ILE A 14 -2.28 10.89 2.60
CA ILE A 14 -3.24 11.88 3.08
C ILE A 14 -4.61 11.64 2.45
N SER A 15 -4.66 11.43 1.13
CA SER A 15 -5.90 11.13 0.41
C SER A 15 -6.52 9.82 0.86
N ALA A 16 -5.72 8.76 1.00
CA ALA A 16 -6.19 7.47 1.48
C ALA A 16 -6.75 7.57 2.92
N ALA A 17 -6.08 8.32 3.79
CA ALA A 17 -6.55 8.57 5.15
C ALA A 17 -7.87 9.37 5.17
N LYS A 18 -7.97 10.42 4.35
CA LYS A 18 -9.22 11.19 4.18
C LYS A 18 -10.37 10.32 3.68
N LYS A 19 -10.13 9.47 2.67
CA LYS A 19 -11.13 8.52 2.15
C LYS A 19 -11.59 7.53 3.23
N LYS A 20 -10.64 6.96 3.98
CA LYS A 20 -10.96 6.06 5.10
C LYS A 20 -11.75 6.77 6.20
N ALA A 21 -11.42 8.02 6.51
CA ALA A 21 -12.17 8.81 7.48
C ALA A 21 -13.60 9.09 7.00
N ALA A 22 -13.79 9.44 5.72
CA ALA A 22 -15.11 9.64 5.13
C ALA A 22 -15.94 8.36 5.11
N GLU A 23 -15.33 7.21 4.77
CA GLU A 23 -16.00 5.91 4.80
C GLU A 23 -16.39 5.51 6.24
N LYS A 24 -15.52 5.78 7.22
CA LYS A 24 -15.82 5.56 8.64
C LYS A 24 -16.99 6.42 9.10
N LEU A 25 -17.03 7.70 8.70
CA LEU A 25 -18.15 8.60 9.00
C LEU A 25 -19.46 8.14 8.36
N ALA A 26 -19.42 7.68 7.11
CA ALA A 26 -20.60 7.15 6.41
C ALA A 26 -21.16 5.88 7.09
N LYS A 27 -20.29 5.00 7.61
CA LYS A 27 -20.69 3.79 8.35
C LYS A 27 -21.14 4.07 9.79
N GLN A 28 -20.88 5.27 10.31
CA GLN A 28 -21.23 5.66 11.69
C GLN A 28 -22.54 6.45 11.79
N THR A 29 -23.31 6.58 10.69
CA THR A 29 -24.64 7.20 10.73
C THR A 29 -25.67 6.14 11.16
N PRO A 30 -26.28 6.21 12.36
CA PRO A 30 -27.28 5.24 12.78
C PRO A 30 -28.61 5.48 12.07
N ALA A 31 -29.13 4.44 11.41
CA ALA A 31 -30.52 4.37 10.99
C ALA A 31 -31.41 4.29 12.24
N ALA A 32 -32.44 5.14 12.30
CA ALA A 32 -33.48 5.06 13.31
C ALA A 32 -34.33 3.79 13.09
N LYS A 33 -34.40 2.97 14.16
CA LYS A 33 -35.39 1.96 14.56
C LYS A 33 -36.20 1.21 13.47
N ALA A 34 -36.04 -0.11 13.46
CA ALA A 34 -37.16 -1.05 13.62
C ALA A 34 -36.65 -2.35 14.25
N ASP A 35 -37.49 -2.92 15.08
CA ASP A 35 -37.27 -3.90 16.14
C ASP A 35 -37.74 -5.31 15.71
N GLU A 36 -37.29 -6.29 16.49
CA GLU A 36 -37.97 -7.57 16.76
C GLU A 36 -37.77 -8.82 15.84
N THR A 37 -36.91 -9.72 16.37
CA THR A 37 -36.95 -11.20 16.51
C THR A 37 -37.66 -12.13 15.51
N ALA A 38 -36.98 -13.26 15.20
CA ALA A 38 -37.36 -14.65 15.56
C ALA A 38 -37.00 -15.69 14.48
N ALA A 39 -36.59 -16.86 14.96
CA ALA A 39 -36.04 -18.03 14.28
C ALA A 39 -36.94 -18.69 13.20
N VAL A 40 -36.32 -19.53 12.36
CA VAL A 40 -36.58 -21.00 12.25
C VAL A 40 -36.04 -21.54 10.91
N THR A 41 -35.12 -22.50 10.98
CA THR A 41 -34.81 -23.50 9.92
C THR A 41 -35.80 -24.66 10.01
N PRO A 42 -36.17 -25.36 8.92
CA PRO A 42 -35.32 -26.47 8.43
C PRO A 42 -35.34 -26.72 6.90
N THR A 43 -34.26 -27.37 6.43
CA THR A 43 -34.06 -28.03 5.12
C THR A 43 -34.97 -29.29 4.98
N PRO A 44 -35.18 -29.91 3.79
CA PRO A 44 -34.13 -30.73 3.13
C PRO A 44 -34.15 -30.88 1.58
N SER A 45 -32.98 -31.30 1.08
CA SER A 45 -32.64 -32.23 -0.03
C SER A 45 -33.23 -32.10 -1.44
N ILE A 46 -32.34 -32.14 -2.45
CA ILE A 46 -32.30 -33.22 -3.48
C ILE A 46 -30.94 -33.28 -4.21
N GLU A 47 -30.52 -34.52 -4.47
CA GLU A 47 -29.31 -35.00 -5.16
C GLU A 47 -29.30 -34.73 -6.68
N ALA A 48 -28.11 -34.69 -7.30
CA ALA A 48 -27.71 -35.66 -8.35
C ALA A 48 -26.42 -35.24 -9.09
N ALA A 49 -25.71 -36.27 -9.54
CA ALA A 49 -24.34 -36.31 -10.02
C ALA A 49 -24.10 -35.79 -11.46
N GLY A 50 -22.83 -35.50 -11.78
CA GLY A 50 -22.36 -35.28 -13.16
C GLY A 50 -20.83 -35.19 -13.32
N LYS A 51 -20.21 -36.34 -13.64
CA LYS A 51 -18.86 -36.62 -14.24
C LYS A 51 -18.41 -35.60 -15.34
N LYS A 52 -17.15 -35.40 -15.79
CA LYS A 52 -15.76 -35.94 -15.71
C LYS A 52 -14.82 -34.82 -16.26
N ALA A 53 -13.50 -34.89 -16.04
CA ALA A 53 -12.48 -34.93 -17.11
C ALA A 53 -11.03 -34.75 -16.58
N ASP A 54 -10.17 -35.68 -16.98
CA ASP A 54 -8.71 -35.71 -16.86
C ASP A 54 -7.97 -34.54 -17.55
N ALA A 55 -6.86 -34.08 -16.97
CA ALA A 55 -5.70 -33.58 -17.74
C ALA A 55 -4.39 -33.45 -16.91
N LYS A 56 -3.49 -34.41 -17.13
CA LYS A 56 -2.09 -34.21 -17.56
C LYS A 56 -1.09 -33.42 -16.68
N LYS A 57 -0.22 -34.22 -16.04
CA LYS A 57 1.16 -34.01 -15.55
C LYS A 57 1.94 -32.83 -16.16
N LYS A 58 2.53 -31.97 -15.30
CA LYS A 58 3.73 -31.18 -15.65
C LYS A 58 4.71 -31.11 -14.47
N GLY A 59 6.00 -31.25 -14.80
CA GLY A 59 7.08 -31.66 -13.92
C GLY A 59 7.44 -30.75 -12.76
N ARG A 60 8.11 -31.37 -11.78
CA ARG A 60 8.69 -30.83 -10.57
C ARG A 60 9.97 -30.06 -10.93
N VAL A 61 9.98 -28.74 -10.71
CA VAL A 61 11.21 -27.95 -10.62
C VAL A 61 11.57 -27.88 -9.14
N GLU A 62 12.80 -28.25 -8.81
CA GLU A 62 13.35 -28.25 -7.46
C GLU A 62 13.40 -26.81 -6.92
N LYS A 63 12.77 -26.55 -5.77
CA LYS A 63 12.91 -25.29 -5.04
C LYS A 63 14.17 -25.41 -4.18
N THR A 64 15.23 -24.71 -4.53
CA THR A 64 16.28 -24.42 -3.57
C THR A 64 15.71 -23.47 -2.50
N GLU A 65 15.62 -23.96 -1.27
CA GLU A 65 15.14 -23.20 -0.12
C GLU A 65 16.14 -22.08 0.24
N PHE A 66 15.82 -20.86 -0.17
CA PHE A 66 16.38 -19.66 0.45
C PHE A 66 15.86 -19.59 1.89
N LYS A 67 16.69 -19.99 2.85
CA LYS A 67 16.40 -19.85 4.28
C LYS A 67 16.32 -18.37 4.62
N GLN A 68 15.10 -17.84 4.69
CA GLN A 68 14.82 -16.62 5.42
C GLN A 68 14.85 -16.96 6.91
N ASP A 69 15.77 -16.35 7.65
CA ASP A 69 15.79 -16.40 9.11
C ASP A 69 14.42 -15.97 9.68
N PRO A 70 13.77 -16.78 10.53
CA PRO A 70 12.46 -16.46 11.06
C PRO A 70 12.59 -15.58 12.31
N ALA A 71 12.80 -14.29 12.13
CA ALA A 71 12.26 -13.33 13.09
C ALA A 71 10.81 -13.04 12.67
N LYS A 72 9.89 -13.97 12.93
CA LYS A 72 8.45 -13.68 12.81
C LYS A 72 8.10 -12.68 13.92
N PRO A 73 7.72 -11.43 13.59
CA PRO A 73 7.15 -10.55 14.60
C PRO A 73 5.86 -11.17 15.13
N ASP A 74 5.74 -11.20 16.45
CA ASP A 74 4.57 -11.71 17.17
C ASP A 74 3.28 -11.06 16.64
N PRO A 75 2.30 -11.83 16.15
CA PRO A 75 1.05 -11.29 15.61
C PRO A 75 0.18 -10.59 16.66
N ASN A 76 0.51 -10.73 17.95
CA ASN A 76 -0.23 -10.18 19.08
C ASN A 76 0.53 -9.06 19.81
N LYS A 77 1.76 -8.74 19.40
CA LYS A 77 2.41 -7.52 19.86
C LYS A 77 1.83 -6.36 19.05
N PRO A 78 1.09 -5.42 19.66
CA PRO A 78 0.70 -4.22 18.94
C PRO A 78 2.00 -3.56 18.48
N ALA A 79 2.20 -3.50 17.15
CA ALA A 79 3.16 -2.57 16.59
C ALA A 79 2.85 -1.22 17.22
N PRO A 80 3.87 -0.47 17.72
CA PRO A 80 3.61 0.81 18.34
C PRO A 80 2.74 1.60 17.38
N ALA A 81 1.57 2.03 17.85
CA ALA A 81 0.68 2.87 17.09
C ALA A 81 1.40 4.21 16.88
N VAL A 82 2.26 4.26 15.87
CA VAL A 82 2.79 5.51 15.35
C VAL A 82 1.58 6.26 14.86
N VAL A 83 1.13 7.22 15.66
CA VAL A 83 0.17 8.23 15.24
C VAL A 83 0.80 8.94 14.05
N VAL A 84 0.42 8.52 12.85
CA VAL A 84 0.89 9.14 11.62
C VAL A 84 0.24 10.52 11.58
N ASP A 85 0.97 11.56 11.95
CA ASP A 85 0.48 12.93 11.72
C ASP A 85 0.33 13.09 10.21
N LEU A 86 -0.92 13.15 9.74
CA LEU A 86 -1.28 13.23 8.32
C LEU A 86 -0.94 14.59 7.70
N LYS A 87 -0.31 15.50 8.43
CA LYS A 87 0.18 16.76 7.86
C LYS A 87 1.49 16.52 7.13
N PRO A 88 1.76 17.28 6.05
CA PRO A 88 3.07 17.27 5.41
C PRO A 88 4.14 17.58 6.46
N ALA A 89 5.22 16.79 6.47
CA ALA A 89 6.29 17.01 7.43
C ALA A 89 6.95 18.38 7.21
N THR A 90 7.11 19.11 8.31
CA THR A 90 7.75 20.44 8.40
C THR A 90 9.13 20.38 9.05
N THR A 91 9.66 19.17 9.29
CA THR A 91 10.99 18.97 9.88
C THR A 91 12.09 19.49 8.96
N LYS A 92 13.27 19.76 9.52
CA LYS A 92 14.44 20.21 8.74
C LYS A 92 14.85 19.16 7.70
N GLU A 93 14.72 17.88 8.06
CA GLU A 93 15.01 16.74 7.21
C GLU A 93 14.01 16.66 6.05
N ALA A 94 12.71 16.85 6.32
CA ALA A 94 11.69 16.90 5.27
C ALA A 94 11.95 18.06 4.30
N ALA A 95 12.28 19.24 4.82
CA ALA A 95 12.61 20.40 4.00
C ALA A 95 13.89 20.19 3.17
N PHE A 96 14.89 19.49 3.71
CA PHE A 96 16.08 19.11 2.97
C PHE A 96 15.76 18.15 1.84
N LEU A 97 15.03 17.07 2.10
CA LEU A 97 14.68 16.07 1.08
C LEU A 97 13.80 16.66 -0.03
N LYS A 98 12.84 17.51 0.32
CA LYS A 98 11.99 18.23 -0.67
C LYS A 98 12.82 19.15 -1.56
N ARG A 99 13.80 19.87 -0.99
CA ARG A 99 14.72 20.70 -1.78
C ARG A 99 15.66 19.88 -2.66
N LEU A 100 16.16 18.75 -2.16
CA LEU A 100 17.00 17.84 -2.94
C LEU A 100 16.24 17.28 -4.15
N HIS A 101 15.02 16.82 -3.93
CA HIS A 101 14.14 16.34 -5.02
C HIS A 101 13.88 17.44 -6.05
N HIS A 102 13.45 18.62 -5.59
CA HIS A 102 13.19 19.76 -6.47
C HIS A 102 14.43 20.19 -7.28
N GLY A 103 15.59 20.30 -6.64
CA GLY A 103 16.85 20.66 -7.32
C GLY A 103 17.30 19.58 -8.31
N SER A 104 17.03 18.32 -8.03
CA SER A 104 17.37 17.20 -8.91
C SER A 104 16.57 17.24 -10.21
N CYS A 105 15.33 17.75 -10.20
CA CYS A 105 14.50 17.78 -11.41
C CYS A 105 15.06 18.67 -12.53
N GLY A 106 15.96 19.61 -12.21
CA GLY A 106 16.68 20.41 -13.21
C GLY A 106 17.98 19.77 -13.73
N LEU A 107 18.47 18.72 -13.09
CA LEU A 107 19.79 18.12 -13.37
C LEU A 107 19.68 16.73 -14.01
N PHE A 108 18.64 15.97 -13.68
CA PHE A 108 18.44 14.61 -14.13
C PHE A 108 17.29 14.52 -15.14
N ALA A 109 17.40 13.60 -16.09
CA ALA A 109 16.35 13.33 -17.08
C ALA A 109 15.12 12.66 -16.45
N THR A 110 15.29 11.93 -15.34
CA THR A 110 14.17 11.43 -14.53
C THR A 110 14.50 11.48 -13.06
N VAL A 111 13.54 11.98 -12.28
CA VAL A 111 13.56 12.04 -10.82
C VAL A 111 12.25 11.47 -10.31
N LEU A 112 12.32 10.34 -9.60
CA LEU A 112 11.18 9.74 -8.92
C LEU A 112 11.46 9.72 -7.42
N GLY A 113 10.60 10.39 -6.64
CA GLY A 113 10.66 10.41 -5.18
C GLY A 113 9.49 9.71 -4.52
N PRO A 114 9.32 9.92 -3.20
CA PRO A 114 8.26 9.28 -2.41
C PRO A 114 6.83 9.56 -2.90
N GLU A 115 6.61 10.68 -3.58
CA GLU A 115 5.31 11.00 -4.18
C GLU A 115 5.02 10.16 -5.44
N ALA A 116 6.03 9.74 -6.21
CA ALA A 116 5.88 9.07 -7.50
C ALA A 116 5.04 7.78 -7.46
N ASN A 117 5.42 6.79 -6.64
CA ASN A 117 4.65 5.56 -6.42
C ASN A 117 5.13 4.82 -5.13
N GLU A 118 4.59 3.63 -4.84
CA GLU A 118 4.99 2.87 -3.64
C GLU A 118 6.43 2.32 -3.74
N ALA A 119 6.89 1.98 -4.95
CA ALA A 119 8.24 1.47 -5.13
C ALA A 119 9.30 2.51 -4.76
N HIS A 120 9.02 3.80 -4.93
CA HIS A 120 9.95 4.89 -4.62
C HIS A 120 9.73 5.50 -3.23
N ARG A 121 9.01 4.80 -2.33
CA ARG A 121 8.61 5.40 -1.03
C ARG A 121 9.77 5.75 -0.11
N ASP A 122 10.87 5.04 -0.26
CA ASP A 122 12.00 5.07 0.66
C ASP A 122 13.31 5.46 -0.02
N HIS A 123 13.28 5.87 -1.29
CA HIS A 123 14.46 6.28 -2.04
C HIS A 123 14.12 7.23 -3.20
N PHE A 124 15.17 7.81 -3.79
CA PHE A 124 15.07 8.56 -5.04
C PHE A 124 15.61 7.73 -6.20
N HIS A 125 14.90 7.70 -7.32
CA HIS A 125 15.45 7.24 -8.59
C HIS A 125 15.89 8.44 -9.41
N LEU A 126 17.18 8.50 -9.74
CA LEU A 126 17.80 9.57 -10.52
C LEU A 126 18.41 8.94 -11.77
N ASP A 127 17.96 9.37 -12.94
CA ASP A 127 18.40 8.83 -14.22
C ASP A 127 18.81 9.95 -15.19
N MET A 128 19.91 9.73 -15.91
CA MET A 128 20.46 10.65 -16.91
C MET A 128 20.26 10.16 -18.35
N LYS A 129 19.58 9.03 -18.54
CA LYS A 129 19.39 8.46 -19.88
C LYS A 129 18.71 9.46 -20.79
N VAL A 130 19.28 9.65 -21.99
CA VAL A 130 18.68 10.48 -23.03
C VAL A 130 17.29 9.92 -23.39
N ARG A 131 16.28 10.79 -23.27
CA ARG A 131 14.89 10.46 -23.58
C ARG A 131 14.52 10.99 -24.96
N ARG A 132 13.47 10.40 -25.55
CA ARG A 132 12.93 10.88 -26.82
C ARG A 132 12.26 12.25 -26.69
N SER A 133 11.74 12.58 -25.50
CA SER A 133 11.20 13.90 -25.19
C SER A 133 12.29 14.79 -24.58
N PRO A 134 12.31 16.09 -24.91
CA PRO A 134 13.18 17.06 -24.27
C PRO A 134 12.74 17.37 -22.83
N GLN A 135 11.48 17.09 -22.47
CA GLN A 135 11.02 17.22 -21.09
C GLN A 135 11.49 16.02 -20.25
N GLY A 136 12.13 16.32 -19.11
CA GLY A 136 12.43 15.33 -18.07
C GLY A 136 11.17 14.92 -17.30
N VAL A 137 11.25 13.77 -16.61
CA VAL A 137 10.17 13.28 -15.73
C VAL A 137 10.49 13.63 -14.29
N CYS A 138 9.58 14.30 -13.60
CA CYS A 138 9.74 14.72 -12.19
C CYS A 138 8.46 14.37 -11.42
N HIS A 139 8.56 13.42 -10.49
CA HIS A 139 7.46 12.93 -9.66
C HIS A 139 7.90 12.62 -8.23
#